data_AF-A0A1Y2ZYV9-F1
#
_entry.id   AF-A0A1Y2ZYV9-F1
#
_cell.length_a   1.000
_cell.length_b   1.000
_cell.length_c   1.000
_cell.angle_alpha   90.00
_cell.angle_beta   90.00
_cell.angle_gamma   90.00
#
_symmetry.space_group_name_H-M   'P 1'
#
loop_
_entity.id
_entity.type
_entity.pdbx_description
1 polymer ?
#
loop_
_entity_poly.entity_id
_entity_poly.type
_entity_poly.pdbx_seq_one_letter_code
_entity_poly.pdbx_strand_id
1 'polypeptide(L)'
;MVTDGNYNFVPNNAVYTSGKAWKAAMLNNGHLRELLATIKTDKSVIFLDTCYAGKADLQAHAGERGDEDNATQTAITRLMEGTGRAVIAATSSVNAALEDSKSGHGFFTSALLEGLKGNADTLGKDKQIYVNELNSFLSQTVPSLTKNRQVPVAEFQPGFNDFPLSTAK
;
A
#
# COMPACT_ATOMS: atom_id res chain seq x y z
N MET A 1 4.59 4.79 7.97
CA MET A 1 5.61 5.87 8.03
C MET A 1 6.89 5.36 7.40
N VAL A 2 7.60 6.19 6.63
CA VAL A 2 8.95 5.82 6.15
C VAL A 2 9.99 6.59 6.96
N THR A 3 11.01 5.88 7.42
CA THR A 3 12.14 6.44 8.19
C THR A 3 13.39 5.71 7.77
N ASP A 4 14.46 6.45 7.45
CA ASP A 4 15.73 5.89 6.96
C ASP A 4 15.53 4.95 5.76
N GLY A 5 14.56 5.25 4.89
CA GLY A 5 14.22 4.45 3.71
C GLY A 5 13.55 3.09 4.02
N ASN A 6 13.00 2.92 5.22
CA ASN A 6 12.30 1.70 5.65
C ASN A 6 10.84 1.99 5.97
N TYR A 7 9.95 1.06 5.60
CA TYR A 7 8.55 1.11 6.01
C TYR A 7 8.41 0.76 7.51
N ASN A 8 7.65 1.57 8.23
CA ASN A 8 7.29 1.36 9.63
C ASN A 8 5.78 1.47 9.78
N PHE A 9 5.15 0.41 10.25
CA PHE A 9 3.74 0.41 10.61
C PHE A 9 3.58 0.98 12.03
N VAL A 10 2.61 1.88 12.20
CA VAL A 10 2.32 2.53 13.48
C VAL A 10 1.02 1.95 14.02
N PRO A 11 1.08 1.10 15.06
CA PRO A 11 -0.12 0.56 15.70
C PRO A 11 -0.96 1.66 16.36
N ASN A 12 -2.28 1.46 16.44
CA ASN A 12 -3.19 2.44 17.05
C ASN A 12 -2.90 2.73 18.53
N ASN A 13 -2.28 1.79 19.24
CA ASN A 13 -1.88 1.95 20.64
C ASN A 13 -0.48 2.56 20.82
N ALA A 14 0.19 2.98 19.75
CA ALA A 14 1.48 3.65 19.84
C ALA A 14 1.30 5.07 20.42
N VAL A 15 1.92 5.32 21.58
CA VAL A 15 1.88 6.64 22.25
C VAL A 15 3.23 7.32 22.09
N TYR A 16 3.23 8.54 21.55
CA TYR A 16 4.43 9.36 21.49
C TYR A 16 4.80 9.87 22.88
N THR A 17 5.92 9.38 23.42
CA THR A 17 6.49 9.84 24.70
C THR A 17 7.93 10.34 24.56
N SER A 18 8.67 9.81 23.58
CA SER A 18 10.01 10.26 23.18
C SER A 18 10.34 9.69 21.80
N GLY A 19 11.36 10.23 21.11
CA GLY A 19 11.81 9.66 19.82
C GLY A 19 12.22 8.18 19.91
N LYS A 20 12.87 7.76 21.02
CA LYS A 20 13.25 6.36 21.25
C LYS A 20 12.02 5.47 21.47
N ALA A 21 11.08 5.91 22.32
CA ALA A 21 9.86 5.16 22.58
C ALA A 21 8.96 5.08 21.33
N TRP A 22 8.93 6.14 20.53
CA TRP A 22 8.21 6.18 19.26
C TRP A 22 8.74 5.15 18.26
N LYS A 23 10.07 5.09 18.06
CA LYS A 23 10.69 4.05 17.22
C LYS A 23 10.45 2.64 17.75
N ALA A 24 10.45 2.45 19.07
CA ALA A 24 10.21 1.14 19.69
C ALA A 24 8.75 0.67 19.61
N ALA A 25 7.79 1.59 19.54
CA ALA A 25 6.36 1.27 19.44
C ALA A 25 5.93 0.86 18.02
N MET A 26 6.75 1.12 17.00
CA MET A 26 6.46 0.78 15.60
C MET A 26 6.86 -0.65 15.27
N LEU A 27 6.13 -1.26 14.34
CA LEU A 27 6.60 -2.46 13.64
C LEU A 27 7.45 -2.00 12.45
N ASN A 28 8.76 -2.13 12.60
CA ASN A 28 9.70 -1.81 11.52
C ASN A 28 9.63 -2.84 10.39
N ASN A 29 10.26 -2.49 9.27
CA ASN A 29 10.33 -3.29 8.06
C ASN A 29 10.75 -4.74 8.29
N GLY A 30 11.82 -4.96 9.06
CA GLY A 30 12.34 -6.30 9.35
C GLY A 30 11.37 -7.13 10.18
N HIS A 31 10.83 -6.55 11.25
CA HIS A 31 9.87 -7.23 12.11
C HIS A 31 8.57 -7.55 11.36
N LEU A 32 8.06 -6.62 10.54
CA LEU A 32 6.88 -6.88 9.73
C LEU A 32 7.15 -7.99 8.69
N ARG A 33 8.33 -8.03 8.07
CA ARG A 33 8.75 -9.12 7.19
C ARG A 33 8.79 -10.46 7.89
N GLU A 34 9.36 -10.53 9.10
CA GLU A 34 9.41 -11.74 9.90
C GLU A 34 8.00 -12.25 10.23
N LEU A 35 7.11 -11.36 10.68
CA LEU A 35 5.71 -11.70 10.95
C LEU A 35 5.00 -12.22 9.70
N LEU A 36 5.13 -11.52 8.57
CA LEU A 36 4.54 -11.95 7.31
C LEU A 36 5.09 -13.31 6.86
N ALA A 37 6.39 -13.54 7.01
CA ALA A 37 7.04 -14.81 6.67
C ALA A 37 6.49 -16.01 7.45
N THR A 38 5.93 -15.81 8.65
CA THR A 38 5.30 -16.90 9.42
C THR A 38 4.01 -17.44 8.79
N ILE A 39 3.35 -16.69 7.90
CA ILE A 39 2.08 -17.07 7.29
C ILE A 39 2.35 -18.09 6.17
N LYS A 40 2.18 -19.39 6.48
CA LYS A 40 2.38 -20.48 5.51
C LYS A 40 1.21 -20.58 4.52
N THR A 41 1.35 -19.96 3.36
CA THR A 41 0.40 -20.06 2.24
C THR A 41 1.14 -19.85 0.92
N ASP A 42 0.70 -20.55 -0.13
CA ASP A 42 1.23 -20.39 -1.48
C ASP A 42 0.60 -19.18 -2.20
N LYS A 43 -0.55 -18.72 -1.71
CA LYS A 43 -1.31 -17.60 -2.28
C LYS A 43 -1.56 -16.57 -1.19
N SER A 44 -0.92 -15.40 -1.32
CA SER A 44 -1.19 -14.26 -0.46
C SER A 44 -0.97 -12.96 -1.21
N VAL A 45 -1.90 -12.03 -1.01
CA VAL A 45 -1.78 -10.63 -1.40
C VAL A 45 -1.89 -9.76 -0.14
N ILE A 46 -1.07 -8.71 -0.03
CA ILE A 46 -1.16 -7.75 1.06
C ILE A 46 -1.57 -6.40 0.48
N PHE A 47 -2.60 -5.81 1.07
CA PHE A 47 -3.04 -4.45 0.75
C PHE A 47 -2.61 -3.51 1.88
N LEU A 48 -1.85 -2.46 1.55
CA LEU A 48 -1.36 -1.49 2.54
C LEU A 48 -2.01 -0.13 2.30
N ASP A 49 -3.09 0.18 3.00
CA ASP A 49 -3.72 1.52 2.99
C ASP A 49 -3.26 2.34 4.20
N THR A 50 -2.04 2.88 4.13
CA THR A 50 -1.48 3.69 5.23
C THR A 50 -1.12 5.08 4.76
N CYS A 51 -1.61 6.10 5.47
CA CYS A 51 -1.25 7.49 5.21
C CYS A 51 0.25 7.71 5.44
N TYR A 52 0.90 8.40 4.50
CA TYR A 52 2.31 8.76 4.63
C TYR A 52 2.44 9.99 5.53
N ALA A 53 2.91 9.81 6.77
CA ALA A 53 3.25 10.91 7.67
C ALA A 53 4.69 11.44 7.49
N GLY A 54 5.39 11.08 6.41
CA GLY A 54 6.80 11.43 6.23
C GLY A 54 7.08 12.93 6.14
N LYS A 55 6.07 13.82 5.96
CA LYS A 55 6.31 15.27 6.14
C LYS A 55 6.47 15.74 7.58
N ALA A 56 6.27 14.89 8.60
CA ALA A 56 6.54 15.28 9.98
C ALA A 56 8.06 15.47 10.23
N ASP A 57 8.93 14.78 9.47
CA ASP A 57 10.39 14.87 9.61
C ASP A 57 11.06 15.56 8.39
N LEU A 58 10.41 15.54 7.21
CA LEU A 58 10.96 16.16 6.00
C LEU A 58 10.82 17.69 5.94
N GLN A 59 10.13 18.33 6.89
CA GLN A 59 10.14 19.81 7.00
C GLN A 59 11.49 20.38 7.43
N ALA A 60 12.44 19.56 7.89
CA ALA A 60 13.78 20.01 8.23
C ALA A 60 14.68 20.24 6.99
N HIS A 61 14.37 19.65 5.83
CA HIS A 61 15.18 19.76 4.62
C HIS A 61 14.31 20.12 3.40
N ALA A 62 13.79 21.36 3.41
CA ALA A 62 13.18 21.99 2.25
C ALA A 62 14.23 22.22 1.15
N GLY A 63 14.47 21.21 0.32
CA GLY A 63 15.45 21.30 -0.77
C GLY A 63 15.08 20.58 -2.07
N GLU A 64 14.48 19.39 -2.03
CA GLU A 64 14.42 18.54 -3.23
C GLU A 64 13.03 17.90 -3.41
N ARG A 65 12.16 18.60 -4.15
CA ARG A 65 10.80 18.14 -4.53
C ARG A 65 10.80 17.07 -5.64
N GLY A 66 11.81 16.20 -5.69
CA GLY A 66 12.05 15.28 -6.81
C GLY A 66 11.98 13.79 -6.50
N ASP A 67 12.24 13.36 -5.26
CA ASP A 67 12.53 11.94 -4.93
C ASP A 67 11.61 11.32 -3.86
N GLU A 68 10.55 12.02 -3.46
CA GLU A 68 9.67 11.58 -2.35
C GLU A 68 8.80 10.37 -2.72
N ASP A 69 8.31 10.27 -3.96
CA ASP A 69 7.56 9.11 -4.45
C ASP A 69 8.48 7.87 -4.59
N ASN A 70 9.74 8.08 -5.00
CA ASN A 70 10.77 7.05 -5.09
C ASN A 70 11.10 6.44 -3.73
N ALA A 71 11.15 7.24 -2.66
CA ALA A 71 11.43 6.75 -1.31
C ALA A 71 10.34 5.80 -0.78
N THR A 72 9.07 6.07 -1.11
CA THR A 72 7.94 5.23 -0.71
C THR A 72 7.93 3.92 -1.47
N GLN A 73 8.12 3.97 -2.79
CA GLN A 73 8.26 2.78 -3.61
C GLN A 73 9.44 1.93 -3.13
N THR A 74 10.60 2.55 -2.88
CA THR A 74 11.79 1.87 -2.34
C THR A 74 11.52 1.21 -1.00
N ALA A 75 10.81 1.89 -0.08
CA ALA A 75 10.48 1.34 1.22
C ALA A 75 9.52 0.13 1.13
N ILE A 76 8.53 0.19 0.23
CA ILE A 76 7.61 -0.93 -0.03
C ILE A 76 8.36 -2.09 -0.68
N THR A 77 9.20 -1.84 -1.69
CA THR A 77 10.02 -2.87 -2.33
C THR A 77 10.92 -3.56 -1.30
N ARG A 78 11.60 -2.81 -0.43
CA ARG A 78 12.41 -3.36 0.69
C ARG A 78 11.61 -4.12 1.74
N LEU A 79 10.35 -3.75 1.95
CA LEU A 79 9.43 -4.53 2.79
C LEU A 79 9.08 -5.87 2.15
N MET A 80 9.05 -5.91 0.81
CA MET A 80 8.55 -7.06 0.06
C MET A 80 9.61 -8.04 -0.40
N GLU A 81 10.85 -7.59 -0.53
CA GLU A 81 11.99 -8.44 -0.85
C GLU A 81 12.00 -9.73 -0.03
N GLY A 82 12.00 -10.88 -0.72
CA GLY A 82 12.13 -12.20 -0.10
C GLY A 82 10.90 -12.68 0.67
N THR A 83 9.77 -11.95 0.66
CA THR A 83 8.54 -12.44 1.28
C THR A 83 7.80 -13.45 0.39
N GLY A 84 8.03 -13.45 -0.92
CA GLY A 84 7.31 -14.29 -1.88
C GLY A 84 5.85 -13.89 -2.10
N ARG A 85 5.45 -12.66 -1.71
CA ARG A 85 4.05 -12.21 -1.71
C ARG A 85 3.82 -11.11 -2.74
N ALA A 86 2.59 -11.01 -3.22
CA ALA A 86 2.12 -9.87 -4.00
C ALA A 86 1.65 -8.76 -3.07
N VAL A 87 2.06 -7.51 -3.32
CA VAL A 87 1.62 -6.38 -2.49
C VAL A 87 1.17 -5.22 -3.32
N ILE A 88 0.08 -4.60 -2.88
CA ILE A 88 -0.51 -3.41 -3.48
C ILE A 88 -0.70 -2.40 -2.36
N ALA A 89 0.05 -1.31 -2.40
CA ALA A 89 0.03 -0.27 -1.39
C ALA A 89 -0.59 1.01 -1.93
N ALA A 90 -1.42 1.66 -1.12
CA ALA A 90 -1.82 3.03 -1.34
C ALA A 90 -0.61 3.93 -1.10
N THR A 91 -0.20 4.71 -2.11
CA THR A 91 0.82 5.74 -1.93
C THR A 91 0.24 7.11 -2.29
N SER A 92 0.52 8.11 -1.45
CA SER A 92 0.13 9.50 -1.71
C SER A 92 1.32 10.41 -1.42
N SER A 93 1.59 11.33 -2.36
CA SER A 93 2.57 12.41 -2.23
C SER A 93 2.11 13.53 -1.30
N VAL A 94 0.87 13.44 -0.78
CA VAL A 94 0.23 14.49 0.01
C VAL A 94 -0.27 13.92 1.33
N ASN A 95 0.12 14.53 2.45
CA ASN A 95 -0.32 14.19 3.81
C ASN A 95 -1.83 14.40 4.07
N ALA A 96 -2.62 14.69 3.06
CA ALA A 96 -4.06 14.80 3.23
C ALA A 96 -4.63 13.38 3.15
N ALA A 97 -5.27 12.92 4.23
CA ALA A 97 -6.17 11.77 4.14
C ALA A 97 -7.21 12.10 3.05
N LEU A 98 -7.05 11.50 1.87
CA LEU A 98 -7.99 11.68 0.77
C LEU A 98 -9.12 10.69 1.00
N GLU A 99 -10.19 11.18 1.62
CA GLU A 99 -11.38 10.41 1.91
C GLU A 99 -12.40 10.52 0.78
N ASP A 100 -12.98 9.38 0.40
CA ASP A 100 -14.16 9.34 -0.42
C ASP A 100 -15.39 9.57 0.47
N SER A 101 -15.88 10.82 0.44
CA SER A 101 -17.08 11.25 1.16
C SER A 101 -18.33 10.39 0.92
N LYS A 102 -18.39 9.62 -0.17
CA LYS A 102 -19.55 8.80 -0.52
C LYS A 102 -19.53 7.43 0.14
N SER A 103 -18.35 6.84 0.30
CA SER A 103 -18.16 5.49 0.83
C SER A 103 -17.83 5.47 2.32
N GLY A 104 -17.30 6.58 2.86
CA GLY A 104 -16.76 6.64 4.22
C GLY A 104 -15.37 5.97 4.35
N HIS A 105 -14.73 5.61 3.24
CA HIS A 105 -13.39 5.05 3.19
C HIS A 105 -12.41 6.00 2.47
N GLY A 106 -11.10 5.75 2.60
CA GLY A 106 -10.11 6.35 1.71
C GLY A 106 -10.35 5.98 0.24
N PHE A 107 -9.86 6.78 -0.71
CA PHE A 107 -10.06 6.48 -2.15
C PHE A 107 -9.49 5.13 -2.56
N PHE A 108 -8.33 4.73 -2.02
CA PHE A 108 -7.75 3.41 -2.27
C PHE A 108 -8.66 2.28 -1.80
N THR A 109 -9.05 2.27 -0.52
CA THR A 109 -9.98 1.26 0.01
C THR A 109 -11.31 1.25 -0.74
N SER A 110 -11.85 2.43 -1.10
CA SER A 110 -13.09 2.52 -1.88
C SER A 110 -12.96 1.85 -3.24
N ALA A 111 -11.90 2.17 -3.99
CA ALA A 111 -11.63 1.56 -5.29
C ALA A 111 -11.36 0.06 -5.16
N LEU A 112 -10.62 -0.37 -4.13
CA LEU A 112 -10.36 -1.79 -3.85
C LEU A 112 -11.66 -2.57 -3.70
N LEU A 113 -12.58 -2.07 -2.88
CA LEU A 113 -13.88 -2.71 -2.66
C LEU A 113 -14.74 -2.73 -3.92
N GLU A 114 -14.77 -1.65 -4.69
CA GLU A 114 -15.50 -1.60 -5.97
C GLU A 114 -14.91 -2.57 -7.00
N GLY A 115 -13.58 -2.68 -7.09
CA GLY A 115 -12.90 -3.64 -7.95
C GLY A 115 -13.28 -5.09 -7.59
N LEU A 116 -13.22 -5.43 -6.30
CA LEU A 116 -13.61 -6.75 -5.78
C LEU A 116 -15.10 -7.07 -5.92
N LYS A 117 -15.97 -6.07 -6.12
CA LYS A 117 -17.40 -6.30 -6.43
C LYS A 117 -17.65 -6.71 -7.88
N GLY A 118 -16.64 -6.63 -8.74
CA GLY A 118 -16.74 -6.99 -10.15
C GLY A 118 -16.20 -5.93 -11.11
N ASN A 119 -15.99 -4.69 -10.66
CA ASN A 119 -15.57 -3.61 -11.55
C ASN A 119 -14.13 -3.79 -12.09
N ALA A 120 -13.35 -4.68 -11.46
CA ALA A 120 -12.02 -5.05 -11.94
C ALA A 120 -12.03 -6.13 -13.04
N ASP A 121 -13.18 -6.78 -13.33
CA ASP A 121 -13.31 -7.83 -14.37
C ASP A 121 -13.23 -7.19 -15.77
N THR A 122 -12.01 -6.90 -16.18
CA THR A 122 -11.71 -6.07 -17.35
C THR A 122 -10.89 -6.84 -18.38
N LEU A 123 -10.24 -7.93 -17.99
CA LEU A 123 -9.45 -8.80 -18.86
C LEU A 123 -10.15 -10.15 -19.00
N GLY A 124 -10.53 -10.52 -20.22
CA GLY A 124 -11.22 -11.79 -20.47
C GLY A 124 -12.72 -11.78 -20.12
N LYS A 125 -13.15 -11.03 -19.08
CA LYS A 125 -14.56 -10.93 -18.66
C LYS A 125 -15.16 -12.27 -18.22
N ASP A 126 -14.42 -13.00 -17.41
CA ASP A 126 -14.74 -14.38 -17.01
C ASP A 126 -15.47 -14.47 -15.65
N LYS A 127 -15.87 -13.31 -15.10
CA LYS A 127 -16.50 -13.16 -13.78
C LYS A 127 -15.60 -13.54 -12.61
N GLN A 128 -14.29 -13.65 -12.80
CA GLN A 128 -13.32 -13.79 -11.73
C GLN A 128 -12.47 -12.54 -11.68
N ILE A 129 -12.09 -12.12 -10.48
CA ILE A 129 -11.20 -10.98 -10.29
C ILE A 129 -9.84 -11.50 -9.89
N TYR A 130 -8.88 -11.47 -10.81
CA TYR A 130 -7.49 -11.84 -10.54
C TYR A 130 -6.71 -10.70 -9.87
N VAL A 131 -5.55 -11.03 -9.26
CA VAL A 131 -4.70 -10.03 -8.60
C VAL A 131 -4.21 -9.00 -9.62
N ASN A 132 -3.81 -9.43 -10.83
CA ASN A 132 -3.36 -8.52 -11.87
C ASN A 132 -4.46 -7.61 -12.41
N GLU A 133 -5.69 -8.13 -12.53
CA GLU A 133 -6.84 -7.34 -12.94
C GLU A 133 -7.18 -6.28 -11.90
N LEU A 134 -7.22 -6.68 -10.63
CA LEU A 134 -7.45 -5.74 -9.53
C LEU A 134 -6.35 -4.68 -9.47
N ASN A 135 -5.09 -5.06 -9.67
CA ASN A 135 -3.98 -4.12 -9.73
C ASN A 135 -4.13 -3.12 -10.89
N SER A 136 -4.48 -3.61 -12.09
CA SER A 136 -4.73 -2.77 -13.27
C SER A 136 -5.88 -1.79 -13.02
N PHE A 137 -6.97 -2.27 -12.44
CA PHE A 137 -8.12 -1.46 -12.06
C PHE A 137 -7.75 -0.36 -11.07
N LEU A 138 -7.02 -0.70 -10.00
CA LEU A 138 -6.60 0.26 -8.97
C LEU A 138 -5.65 1.31 -9.52
N SER A 139 -4.70 0.89 -10.36
CA SER A 139 -3.69 1.77 -11.00
C SER A 139 -4.32 2.82 -11.93
N GLN A 140 -5.52 2.55 -12.46
CA GLN A 140 -6.26 3.50 -13.28
C GLN A 140 -7.26 4.32 -12.46
N THR A 141 -7.98 3.66 -11.56
CA THR A 141 -9.12 4.25 -10.84
C THR A 141 -8.68 5.24 -9.77
N VAL A 142 -7.67 4.87 -8.96
CA VAL A 142 -7.25 5.70 -7.83
C VAL A 142 -6.63 7.04 -8.29
N PRO A 143 -5.72 7.08 -9.28
CA PRO A 143 -5.23 8.35 -9.80
C PRO A 143 -6.33 9.21 -10.44
N SER A 144 -7.27 8.57 -11.16
CA SER A 144 -8.42 9.27 -11.76
C SER A 144 -9.30 9.95 -10.70
N LEU A 145 -9.67 9.23 -9.64
CA LEU A 145 -10.51 9.77 -8.54
C LEU A 145 -9.80 10.86 -7.75
N THR A 146 -8.48 10.75 -7.57
CA THR A 146 -7.71 11.65 -6.71
C THR A 146 -7.03 12.80 -7.46
N LYS A 147 -7.12 12.83 -8.80
CA LYS A 147 -6.38 13.74 -9.69
C LYS A 147 -4.85 13.58 -9.53
N ASN A 148 -4.37 12.33 -9.60
CA ASN A 148 -2.98 11.93 -9.40
C ASN A 148 -2.38 12.29 -8.03
N ARG A 149 -3.20 12.61 -7.03
CA ARG A 149 -2.73 12.85 -5.65
C ARG A 149 -2.47 11.56 -4.88
N GLN A 150 -3.00 10.44 -5.35
CA GLN A 150 -2.73 9.10 -4.86
C GLN A 150 -2.46 8.19 -6.06
N VAL A 151 -1.36 7.46 -6.01
CA VAL A 151 -0.95 6.49 -7.04
C VAL A 151 -0.63 5.18 -6.32
N PRO A 152 -1.38 4.10 -6.56
CA PRO A 152 -1.05 2.81 -5.98
C PRO A 152 0.30 2.30 -6.50
N VAL A 153 1.06 1.65 -5.63
CA VAL A 153 2.29 0.93 -6.01
C VAL A 153 2.04 -0.55 -5.80
N ALA A 154 2.42 -1.36 -6.79
CA ALA A 154 2.37 -2.80 -6.70
C ALA A 154 3.74 -3.43 -6.88
N GLU A 155 4.04 -4.44 -6.06
CA GLU A 155 5.27 -5.22 -6.10
C GLU A 155 4.89 -6.70 -6.18
N PHE A 156 5.34 -7.37 -7.24
CA PHE A 156 5.14 -8.80 -7.46
C PHE A 156 6.51 -9.48 -7.54
N GLN A 157 6.77 -10.42 -6.62
CA GLN A 157 8.02 -11.17 -6.64
C GLN A 157 8.15 -12.02 -7.91
N PRO A 158 9.39 -12.29 -8.39
CA PRO A 158 9.61 -13.21 -9.51
C PRO A 158 8.93 -14.56 -9.29
N GLY A 159 8.20 -15.04 -10.30
CA GLY A 159 7.44 -16.29 -10.20
C GLY A 159 6.08 -16.16 -9.51
N PHE A 160 5.59 -14.94 -9.30
CA PHE A 160 4.20 -14.71 -8.87
C PHE A 160 3.23 -15.39 -9.83
N ASN A 161 2.52 -16.40 -9.32
CA ASN A 161 1.43 -17.07 -10.03
C ASN A 161 0.13 -16.37 -9.68
N ASP A 162 -0.50 -15.75 -10.67
CA ASP A 162 -1.76 -15.04 -10.49
C ASP A 162 -2.87 -15.98 -10.02
N PHE A 163 -3.82 -15.44 -9.24
CA PHE A 163 -4.94 -16.21 -8.70
C PHE A 163 -6.18 -15.34 -8.48
N PRO A 164 -7.39 -15.94 -8.53
CA PRO A 164 -8.61 -15.19 -8.30
C PRO A 164 -8.77 -14.81 -6.83
N LEU A 165 -9.19 -13.57 -6.58
CA LEU A 165 -9.50 -13.00 -5.27
C LEU A 165 -11.00 -13.00 -4.97
N SER A 166 -11.84 -12.85 -6.00
CA SER A 166 -13.30 -12.79 -5.86
C SER A 166 -13.99 -13.14 -7.17
N THR A 167 -15.31 -13.32 -7.12
CA THR A 167 -16.16 -13.50 -8.30
C THR A 167 -17.04 -12.27 -8.50
N ALA A 168 -17.10 -11.75 -9.72
CA ALA A 168 -18.06 -10.71 -10.08
C ALA A 168 -19.49 -11.29 -10.00
N LYS A 169 -20.40 -10.55 -9.36
CA LYS A 169 -21.82 -10.95 -9.23
C LYS A 169 -22.62 -10.61 -10.47
#